data_AF-A0A2T0GTN7-F1
#
_entry.id   AF-A0A2T0GTN7-F1
#
_cell.length_a   1.000
_cell.length_b   1.000
_cell.length_c   1.000
_cell.angle_alpha   90.00
_cell.angle_beta   90.00
_cell.angle_gamma   90.00
#
_symmetry.space_group_name_H-M   'P 1'
#
loop_
_entity.id
_entity.type
_entity.pdbx_description
1 polymer ?
#
loop_
_entity_poly.entity_id
_entity_poly.type
_entity_poly.pdbx_seq_one_letter_code
_entity_poly.pdbx_strand_id
1 'polypeptide(L)'
;MEGVAESPELGAARPWLRIERGNPDEAELAALTVTLAGLAAAGQQRPTREPARMSVWADRASALRYPGGRRPLRPGPHAWRASALPG
;
A
#
# COMPACT_ATOMS: atom_id res chain seq x y z
N MET A 1 -24.88 -0.10 -35.76
CA MET A 1 -25.04 0.98 -34.78
C MET A 1 -24.76 0.40 -33.42
N GLU A 2 -23.48 0.32 -33.05
CA GLU A 2 -23.01 0.14 -31.69
C GLU A 2 -21.67 0.86 -31.69
N GLY A 3 -21.68 2.09 -31.16
CA GLY A 3 -20.52 2.95 -31.13
C GLY A 3 -19.54 2.37 -30.14
N VAL A 4 -18.35 2.01 -30.64
CA VAL A 4 -17.17 1.85 -29.79
C VAL A 4 -17.08 3.12 -28.96
N ALA A 5 -17.30 3.02 -27.65
CA ALA A 5 -17.15 4.14 -26.75
C ALA A 5 -15.69 4.61 -26.85
N GLU A 6 -15.46 5.68 -27.60
CA GLU A 6 -14.20 6.42 -27.59
C GLU A 6 -13.94 6.80 -26.14
N SER A 7 -12.90 6.20 -25.56
CA SER A 7 -12.41 6.61 -24.26
C SER A 7 -12.03 8.08 -24.38
N PRO A 8 -12.59 8.99 -23.55
CA PRO A 8 -12.17 10.37 -23.60
C PRO A 8 -10.67 10.39 -23.34
N GLU A 9 -9.92 10.89 -24.33
CA GLU A 9 -8.52 11.28 -24.21
C GLU A 9 -8.45 12.37 -23.13
N LEU A 10 -8.52 11.98 -21.85
CA LEU A 10 -8.31 12.83 -20.70
C LEU A 10 -6.86 13.32 -20.82
N GLY A 11 -6.69 14.50 -21.41
CA GLY A 11 -5.46 14.94 -22.04
C GLY A 11 -4.20 14.65 -21.24
N ALA A 12 -3.28 13.89 -21.85
CA ALA A 12 -1.84 13.77 -21.58
C ALA A 12 -1.34 13.66 -20.11
N ALA A 13 -2.20 13.54 -19.11
CA ALA A 13 -1.85 13.34 -17.72
C ALA A 13 -1.91 11.85 -17.40
N ARG A 14 -0.82 11.33 -16.82
CA ARG A 14 -0.76 9.92 -16.42
C ARG A 14 -1.86 9.64 -15.38
N PRO A 15 -2.76 8.67 -15.60
CA PRO A 15 -3.87 8.42 -14.69
C PRO A 15 -3.36 8.00 -13.31
N TRP A 16 -4.01 8.49 -12.25
CA TRP A 16 -3.65 8.15 -10.86
C TRP A 16 -3.98 6.69 -10.50
N LEU A 17 -4.91 6.06 -11.22
CA LEU A 17 -5.33 4.67 -11.05
C LEU A 17 -5.58 4.04 -12.44
N ARG A 18 -5.10 2.81 -12.64
CA ARG A 18 -5.33 2.03 -13.87
C ARG A 18 -5.69 0.59 -13.51
N ILE A 19 -6.72 0.06 -14.16
CA ILE A 19 -7.09 -1.36 -14.07
C ILE A 19 -6.22 -2.14 -15.06
N GLU A 20 -5.29 -2.96 -14.55
CA GLU A 20 -4.40 -3.76 -15.41
C GLU A 20 -5.06 -5.05 -15.93
N ARG A 21 -6.06 -5.57 -15.20
CA ARG A 21 -6.76 -6.82 -15.49
C ARG A 21 -8.16 -6.82 -14.87
N GLY A 22 -9.07 -7.54 -15.51
CA GLY A 22 -10.47 -7.67 -15.09
C GLY A 22 -11.39 -6.62 -15.73
N ASN A 23 -12.69 -6.81 -15.56
CA ASN A 23 -13.72 -5.84 -15.95
C ASN A 23 -14.62 -5.60 -14.74
N PRO A 24 -14.22 -4.70 -13.81
CA PRO A 24 -14.94 -4.50 -12.58
C PRO A 24 -16.35 -3.96 -12.86
N ASP A 25 -17.31 -4.39 -12.05
CA ASP A 25 -18.67 -3.86 -12.13
C ASP A 25 -18.81 -2.50 -11.43
N GLU A 26 -19.99 -1.90 -11.57
CA GLU A 26 -20.28 -0.58 -10.97
C GLU A 26 -20.19 -0.60 -9.45
N ALA A 27 -20.56 -1.71 -8.81
CA ALA A 27 -20.52 -1.84 -7.35
C ALA A 27 -19.09 -1.91 -6.83
N GLU A 28 -18.21 -2.63 -7.54
CA GLU A 28 -16.78 -2.72 -7.24
C GLU A 28 -16.08 -1.35 -7.42
N LEU A 29 -16.40 -0.63 -8.50
CA LEU A 29 -15.88 0.73 -8.73
C LEU A 29 -16.37 1.71 -7.65
N ALA A 30 -17.64 1.61 -7.25
CA ALA A 30 -18.19 2.43 -6.17
C ALA A 30 -17.51 2.12 -4.84
N ALA A 31 -17.33 0.84 -4.50
CA ALA A 31 -16.68 0.41 -3.27
C ALA A 31 -15.23 0.95 -3.18
N LEU A 32 -14.47 0.85 -4.27
CA LEU A 32 -13.12 1.39 -4.35
C LEU A 32 -13.11 2.92 -4.16
N THR A 33 -14.02 3.62 -4.83
CA THR A 33 -14.12 5.08 -4.76
C THR A 33 -14.48 5.55 -3.35
N VAL A 34 -15.47 4.93 -2.72
CA VAL A 34 -15.88 5.23 -1.33
C VAL A 34 -14.73 4.99 -0.36
N THR A 35 -13.96 3.92 -0.55
CA THR A 35 -12.80 3.61 0.29
C THR A 35 -11.73 4.69 0.19
N LEU A 36 -11.37 5.09 -1.04
CA LEU A 36 -10.38 6.14 -1.28
C LEU A 36 -10.84 7.49 -0.72
N ALA A 37 -12.10 7.86 -0.92
CA ALA A 37 -12.69 9.08 -0.37
C ALA A 37 -12.69 9.07 1.18
N GLY A 38 -13.04 7.94 1.78
CA GLY A 38 -13.03 7.77 3.24
C GLY A 38 -11.63 7.90 3.84
N LEU A 39 -10.62 7.28 3.22
CA LEU A 39 -9.22 7.42 3.64
C LEU A 39 -8.71 8.86 3.50
N ALA A 40 -9.04 9.53 2.40
CA ALA A 40 -8.68 10.92 2.17
C ALA A 40 -9.30 11.85 3.22
N ALA A 41 -10.57 11.62 3.57
CA ALA A 41 -11.27 12.37 4.61
C ALA A 41 -10.67 12.13 6.01
N ALA A 42 -10.35 10.89 6.35
CA ALA A 42 -9.71 10.55 7.63
C ALA A 42 -8.31 11.20 7.78
N GLY A 43 -7.55 11.26 6.69
CA GLY A 43 -6.23 11.90 6.67
C GLY A 43 -6.24 13.42 6.85
N GLN A 44 -7.39 14.09 6.69
CA GLN A 44 -7.52 15.54 6.97
C GLN A 44 -7.59 15.85 8.47
N GLN A 45 -7.79 14.84 9.32
CA GLN A 45 -7.68 15.03 10.76
C GLN A 45 -6.21 15.27 11.09
N ARG A 46 -5.87 16.52 11.45
CA ARG A 46 -4.51 16.90 11.85
C ARG A 46 -4.04 15.90 12.91
N PRO A 47 -3.01 15.08 12.65
CA PRO A 47 -2.56 14.13 13.64
C PRO A 47 -2.13 14.95 14.86
N THR A 48 -2.72 14.64 16.02
CA THR A 48 -2.04 14.94 17.28
C THR A 48 -0.63 14.40 17.11
N ARG A 49 0.37 15.28 17.24
CA ARG A 49 1.79 14.93 17.10
C ARG A 49 2.19 14.04 18.27
N GLU A 50 1.63 12.85 18.32
CA GLU A 50 2.15 11.79 19.13
C GLU A 50 3.47 11.38 18.47
N PRO A 51 4.55 11.22 19.23
CA PRO A 51 5.79 10.72 18.65
C PRO A 51 5.47 9.38 17.98
N ALA A 52 5.64 9.32 16.66
CA ALA A 52 5.46 8.08 15.92
C ALA A 52 6.35 7.04 16.60
N ARG A 53 5.75 5.98 17.14
CA ARG A 53 6.52 4.89 17.76
C ARG A 53 7.50 4.42 16.69
N MET A 54 8.80 4.53 16.96
CA MET A 54 9.80 4.08 16.00
C MET A 54 9.52 2.61 15.74
N SER A 55 9.10 2.31 14.51
CA SER A 55 8.97 0.94 14.06
C SER A 55 10.31 0.26 14.29
N VAL A 56 10.31 -0.96 14.84
CA VAL A 56 11.55 -1.74 14.96
C VAL A 56 12.19 -1.96 13.58
N TRP A 57 11.40 -1.91 12.50
CA TRP A 57 11.88 -1.91 11.12
C TRP A 57 12.69 -0.65 10.74
N ALA A 58 12.46 0.47 11.43
CA ALA A 58 13.14 1.74 11.24
C ALA A 58 14.34 1.93 12.21
N ASP A 59 14.63 0.96 13.09
CA ASP A 59 15.80 1.00 13.96
C ASP A 59 17.10 0.87 13.13
N ARG A 60 17.82 1.98 12.97
CA ARG A 60 19.14 2.02 12.33
C ARG A 60 20.15 1.08 12.99
N ALA A 61 20.09 0.87 14.30
CA ALA A 61 21.01 -0.02 14.99
C ALA A 61 20.78 -1.49 14.57
N SER A 62 19.53 -1.90 14.31
CA SER A 62 19.21 -3.22 13.76
C SER A 62 19.83 -3.45 12.37
N ALA A 63 19.95 -2.38 11.55
CA ALA A 63 20.58 -2.46 10.23
C ALA A 63 22.11 -2.53 10.28
N LEU A 64 22.74 -1.99 11.33
CA LEU A 64 24.19 -1.93 11.51
C LEU A 64 24.75 -3.10 12.32
N ARG A 65 23.93 -3.78 13.13
CA ARG A 65 24.34 -4.92 13.98
C ARG A 65 24.81 -6.16 13.19
N TYR A 66 24.52 -6.23 11.89
CA TYR A 66 25.08 -7.25 11.00
C TYR A 66 25.89 -6.56 9.90
N PRO A 67 27.23 -6.58 9.95
CA PRO A 67 28.07 -6.11 8.86
C PRO A 67 27.90 -7.07 7.67
N GLY A 68 26.92 -6.80 6.80
CA GLY A 68 26.55 -7.66 5.66
C GLY A 68 25.05 -7.70 5.33
N GLY A 69 24.18 -7.07 6.12
CA GLY A 69 22.72 -7.04 5.87
C GLY A 69 21.89 -7.76 6.92
N ARG A 70 20.55 -7.69 6.82
CA ARG A 70 19.60 -8.28 7.81
C ARG A 70 20.03 -9.69 8.24
N ARG A 71 19.95 -9.99 9.54
CA ARG A 71 20.14 -11.36 10.07
C ARG A 71 19.34 -12.32 9.17
N PRO A 72 19.98 -13.32 8.54
CA PRO A 72 19.27 -14.22 7.63
C PRO A 72 18.10 -14.86 8.37
N LEU A 73 16.89 -14.69 7.84
CA LEU A 73 15.73 -15.45 8.29
C LEU A 73 16.08 -16.92 8.09
N ARG A 74 16.17 -17.69 9.17
CA ARG A 74 16.45 -19.13 9.06
C ARG A 74 15.17 -19.81 8.59
N PRO A 75 15.15 -20.39 7.37
CA PRO A 75 13.98 -21.14 6.91
C PRO A 75 13.78 -22.36 7.80
N GLY A 76 12.53 -22.65 8.13
CA GLY A 76 12.13 -23.79 8.94
C GLY A 76 10.61 -23.90 9.02
N PRO A 77 10.06 -25.07 9.42
CA PRO A 77 8.63 -25.22 9.66
C PRO A 77 8.12 -24.12 10.59
N HIS A 78 7.07 -23.42 10.17
CA HIS A 78 6.46 -22.30 10.89
C HIS A 78 7.33 -21.04 11.06
N ALA A 79 8.52 -20.95 10.44
CA ALA A 79 9.40 -19.77 10.55
C ALA A 79 8.74 -18.48 10.01
N TRP A 80 7.80 -18.60 9.07
CA TRP A 80 7.00 -17.48 8.58
C TRP A 80 6.13 -16.84 9.68
N ARG A 81 5.77 -17.56 10.74
CA ARG A 81 5.03 -16.98 11.88
C ARG A 81 5.88 -15.97 12.65
N ALA A 82 7.20 -16.10 12.59
CA ALA A 82 8.13 -15.17 13.22
C ALA A 82 8.50 -13.97 12.34
N SER A 83 8.09 -13.92 11.06
CA SER A 83 8.45 -12.80 10.17
C SER A 83 7.79 -11.48 10.55
N ALA A 84 6.69 -11.55 11.30
CA ALA A 84 5.98 -10.37 11.82
C ALA A 84 6.49 -9.96 13.21
N LEU A 85 7.32 -10.78 13.87
CA LEU A 85 7.88 -10.44 15.18
C LEU A 85 9.11 -9.55 15.00
N PRO A 86 9.27 -8.49 15.81
CA PRO A 86 10.52 -7.77 15.88
C PRO A 86 11.63 -8.73 16.36
N GLY A 87 12.73 -8.79 15.61
CA GLY A 87 13.87 -9.68 15.87
C GLY A 87 14.96 -9.08 16.76
#